data_AF-A0A2V1P6Q3-F1
#
_entry.id   AF-A0A2V1P6Q3-F1
#
_cell.length_a   1.000
_cell.length_b   1.000
_cell.length_c   1.000
_cell.angle_alpha   90.00
_cell.angle_beta   90.00
_cell.angle_gamma   90.00
#
_symmetry.space_group_name_H-M   'P 1'
#
loop_
_entity.id
_entity.type
_entity.pdbx_description
1 polymer ?
#
loop_
_entity_poly.entity_id
_entity_poly.type
_entity_poly.pdbx_seq_one_letter_code
_entity_poly.pdbx_strand_id
1 'polypeptide(L)'
;MRKSVLLLGLSLVMALVAIRAADPLPVRSLRLAYFDYLQLLSPREYQDLPVRVVDIDEASLSELGQWPWPRDLLAQLLDRLSEYGGGHMRRAGPVL
;
A
#
# COMPACT_ATOMS: atom_id res chain seq x y z
N MET A 1 17.38 39.57 28.97
CA MET A 1 17.89 39.27 27.61
C MET A 1 17.81 37.77 27.28
N ARG A 2 18.47 36.87 28.04
CA ARG A 2 18.47 35.40 27.76
C ARG A 2 17.09 34.73 27.75
N LYS A 3 16.21 35.07 28.72
CA LYS A 3 14.83 34.55 28.79
C LYS A 3 13.97 34.98 27.60
N SER A 4 14.19 36.19 27.09
CA SER A 4 13.47 36.74 25.95
C SER A 4 13.76 35.94 24.68
N VAL A 5 15.02 35.55 24.46
CA VAL A 5 15.43 34.69 23.34
C VAL A 5 14.81 33.30 23.45
N LEU A 6 14.78 32.73 24.66
CA LEU A 6 14.15 31.43 24.91
C LEU A 6 12.63 31.46 24.65
N LEU A 7 11.94 32.52 25.09
CA LEU A 7 10.50 32.68 24.84
C LEU A 7 10.19 32.85 23.35
N LEU A 8 11.04 33.58 22.62
CA LEU A 8 10.90 33.78 21.18
C LEU A 8 11.12 32.46 20.42
N GLY A 9 12.16 31.70 20.79
CA GLY A 9 12.41 30.38 20.23
C GLY A 9 11.30 29.37 20.55
N LEU A 10 10.81 29.35 21.79
CA LEU A 10 9.70 28.49 22.21
C LEU A 10 8.41 28.84 21.45
N SER A 11 8.11 30.13 21.29
CA SER A 11 6.96 30.59 20.51
C SER A 11 7.05 30.16 19.05
N LEU A 12 8.24 30.21 18.45
CA LEU A 12 8.47 29.77 17.08
C LEU A 12 8.23 28.25 16.94
N VAL A 13 8.76 27.45 17.86
CA VAL A 13 8.57 26.00 17.86
C VAL A 13 7.08 25.66 18.03
N MET A 14 6.39 26.30 18.98
CA MET A 14 4.96 26.10 19.19
C MET A 14 4.13 26.46 17.96
N ALA A 15 4.45 27.56 17.27
CA ALA A 15 3.78 27.94 16.03
C ALA A 15 3.99 26.90 14.92
N LEU A 16 5.21 26.40 14.74
CA LEU A 16 5.52 25.36 13.75
C LEU A 16 4.80 24.05 14.05
N VAL A 17 4.71 23.65 15.33
CA VAL A 17 3.96 22.47 15.76
C VAL A 17 2.47 22.65 15.47
N ALA A 18 1.89 23.82 15.78
CA ALA A 18 0.49 24.11 15.51
C ALA A 18 0.17 24.06 14.00
N ILE A 19 1.03 24.63 13.15
CA ILE A 19 0.89 24.56 11.68
C ILE A 19 0.96 23.10 11.20
N ARG A 20 1.86 22.29 11.76
CA ARG A 20 1.97 20.87 11.42
C ARG A 20 0.76 20.06 11.87
N ALA A 21 0.18 20.37 13.04
CA ALA A 21 -1.00 19.70 13.58
C ALA A 21 -2.28 20.06 12.81
N ALA A 22 -2.42 21.31 12.39
CA ALA A 22 -3.57 21.75 11.58
C ALA A 22 -3.55 21.17 10.16
N ASP A 23 -2.39 20.72 9.69
CA ASP A 23 -2.16 20.09 8.39
C ASP A 23 -2.89 20.75 7.20
N PRO A 24 -2.65 22.05 6.95
CA PRO A 24 -3.29 22.77 5.86
C PRO A 24 -2.86 22.18 4.51
N LEU A 25 -3.72 22.32 3.49
CA LEU A 25 -3.55 21.70 2.17
C LEU A 25 -2.12 21.83 1.58
N PRO A 26 -1.44 23.00 1.61
CA PRO A 26 -0.08 23.11 1.09
C PRO A 26 0.96 22.24 1.84
N VAL A 27 0.83 22.13 3.16
CA VAL A 27 1.72 21.32 4.01
C VAL A 27 1.49 19.84 3.73
N ARG A 28 0.23 19.43 3.58
CA ARG A 28 -0.13 18.06 3.23
C ARG A 28 0.41 17.66 1.85
N SER A 29 0.20 18.49 0.83
CA SER A 29 0.66 18.20 -0.53
C SER A 29 2.18 18.06 -0.61
N LEU A 30 2.92 18.95 0.06
CA LEU A 30 4.38 18.86 0.13
C LEU A 30 4.84 17.57 0.83
N ARG A 31 4.15 17.18 1.90
CA ARG A 31 4.45 15.94 2.63
C ARG A 31 4.24 14.71 1.75
N LEU A 32 3.13 14.64 1.03
CA LEU A 32 2.83 13.53 0.13
C LEU A 32 3.87 13.44 -0.99
N ALA A 33 4.15 14.55 -1.68
CA ALA A 33 5.18 14.59 -2.72
C ALA A 33 6.56 14.18 -2.21
N TYR A 34 6.93 14.59 -0.99
CA TYR A 34 8.16 14.16 -0.35
C TYR A 34 8.17 12.65 -0.07
N PHE A 35 7.07 12.09 0.42
CA PHE A 35 6.95 10.65 0.63
C PHE A 35 7.05 9.86 -0.67
N ASP A 36 6.40 10.33 -1.74
CA ASP A 36 6.48 9.69 -3.06
C ASP A 36 7.93 9.65 -3.57
N TYR A 37 8.65 10.76 -3.38
CA TYR A 37 10.07 10.83 -3.75
C TYR A 37 10.94 9.88 -2.92
N LEU A 38 10.67 9.75 -1.62
CA LEU A 38 11.35 8.77 -0.78
C LEU A 38 11.05 7.33 -1.21
N GLN A 39 9.83 7.03 -1.63
CA GLN A 39 9.46 5.70 -2.14
C GLN A 39 10.18 5.36 -3.45
N LEU A 40 10.41 6.37 -4.30
CA LEU A 40 11.18 6.19 -5.53
C LEU A 40 12.67 5.93 -5.23
N LEU A 41 13.24 6.63 -4.25
CA LEU A 41 14.64 6.49 -3.85
C LEU A 41 14.93 5.23 -3.04
N SER A 42 13.93 4.73 -2.31
CA SER A 42 14.03 3.52 -1.52
C SER A 42 12.90 2.55 -1.90
N PRO A 43 12.95 1.96 -3.10
CA PRO A 43 12.04 0.90 -3.48
C PRO A 43 12.13 -0.21 -2.44
N ARG A 44 10.97 -0.71 -1.99
CA ARG A 44 10.95 -1.85 -1.08
C ARG A 44 11.55 -3.05 -1.83
N GLU A 45 12.58 -3.66 -1.25
CA GLU A 45 13.14 -4.89 -1.80
C GLU A 45 12.05 -5.95 -1.89
N TYR A 46 11.95 -6.61 -3.04
CA TYR A 46 11.02 -7.69 -3.24
C TYR A 46 11.37 -8.83 -2.28
N GLN A 47 10.47 -9.10 -1.35
CA GLN A 47 10.56 -10.26 -0.47
C GLN A 47 9.72 -11.36 -1.09
N ASP A 48 10.32 -12.55 -1.22
CA ASP A 48 9.61 -13.74 -1.66
C ASP A 48 8.67 -14.20 -0.54
N LEU A 49 7.50 -13.56 -0.51
CA LEU A 49 6.42 -13.85 0.42
C LEU A 49 5.55 -14.95 -0.20
N PRO A 50 4.99 -15.88 0.60
CA PRO A 50 4.08 -16.91 0.10
C PRO A 50 2.72 -16.36 -0.37
N VAL A 51 2.59 -15.03 -0.47
CA VAL A 51 1.38 -14.33 -0.88
C VAL A 51 1.66 -13.69 -2.24
N ARG A 52 0.94 -14.14 -3.27
CA ARG A 52 0.95 -13.55 -4.59
C ARG A 52 -0.37 -12.85 -4.84
N VAL A 53 -0.30 -11.56 -5.13
CA VAL A 53 -1.46 -10.75 -5.53
C VAL A 53 -1.60 -10.85 -7.03
N VAL A 54 -2.80 -11.16 -7.50
CA VAL A 54 -3.15 -11.22 -8.93
C VAL A 54 -4.28 -10.24 -9.12
N ASP A 55 -4.07 -9.26 -9.99
CA ASP A 55 -5.09 -8.27 -10.32
C ASP A 55 -6.01 -8.82 -11.43
N ILE A 56 -7.30 -8.51 -11.33
CA ILE A 56 -8.26 -8.74 -12.41
C ILE A 56 -8.30 -7.48 -13.24
N ASP A 57 -7.72 -7.55 -14.43
CA ASP A 57 -7.66 -6.43 -15.37
C ASP A 57 -8.84 -6.44 -16.35
N GLU A 58 -8.98 -5.33 -17.08
CA GLU A 58 -10.05 -5.15 -18.06
C GLU A 58 -9.94 -6.17 -19.20
N ALA A 59 -8.72 -6.59 -19.56
CA ALA A 59 -8.50 -7.62 -20.56
C ALA A 59 -9.10 -8.96 -20.10
N SER A 60 -8.85 -9.36 -18.85
CA SER A 60 -9.41 -10.55 -18.24
C SER A 60 -10.93 -10.50 -18.17
N LEU A 61 -11.51 -9.34 -17.83
CA LEU A 61 -12.97 -9.15 -17.86
C LEU A 61 -13.55 -9.22 -19.29
N SER A 62 -12.80 -8.76 -20.29
CA SER A 62 -13.22 -8.86 -21.68
C SER A 62 -13.19 -10.29 -22.21
N GLU A 63 -12.22 -11.10 -21.76
CA GLU A 63 -12.03 -12.49 -22.18
C GLU A 63 -12.90 -13.48 -21.40
N LEU A 64 -12.97 -13.33 -20.08
CA LEU A 64 -13.66 -14.26 -19.17
C LEU A 64 -15.07 -13.78 -18.79
N GLY A 65 -15.41 -12.55 -19.16
CA GLY A 65 -16.67 -11.90 -18.86
C GLY A 65 -16.66 -11.12 -17.55
N GLN A 66 -17.81 -10.52 -17.25
CA GLN A 66 -17.97 -9.68 -16.06
C GLN A 66 -17.84 -10.49 -14.77
N TRP A 67 -17.06 -9.97 -13.83
CA TRP A 67 -16.99 -10.46 -12.45
C TRP A 67 -18.32 -10.22 -11.71
N PRO A 68 -18.79 -11.10 -10.81
CA PRO A 68 -18.15 -12.30 -10.27
C PRO A 68 -18.33 -13.54 -11.15
N TRP A 69 -17.21 -14.25 -11.37
CA TRP A 69 -17.18 -15.46 -12.17
C TRP A 69 -17.76 -16.70 -11.45
N PRO A 70 -18.21 -17.72 -12.20
CA PRO A 70 -18.60 -19.00 -11.61
C PRO A 70 -17.42 -19.67 -10.88
N ARG A 71 -17.74 -20.41 -9.82
CA ARG A 71 -16.74 -21.06 -8.95
C ARG A 71 -15.85 -22.07 -9.68
N ASP A 72 -16.36 -22.72 -10.72
CA ASP A 72 -15.59 -23.68 -11.52
C ASP A 72 -14.45 -23.01 -12.29
N LEU A 73 -14.67 -21.78 -12.77
CA LEU A 73 -13.63 -21.00 -13.42
C LEU A 73 -12.59 -20.53 -12.38
N LEU A 74 -13.06 -20.03 -11.24
CA LEU A 74 -12.19 -19.64 -10.12
C LEU A 74 -11.31 -20.80 -9.62
N ALA A 75 -11.85 -22.02 -9.50
CA ALA A 75 -11.10 -23.20 -9.11
C ALA A 75 -9.98 -23.53 -10.12
N GLN A 76 -10.29 -23.51 -11.42
CA GLN A 76 -9.30 -23.72 -12.47
C GLN A 76 -8.19 -22.67 -12.47
N LEU A 77 -8.53 -21.39 -12.23
CA LEU A 77 -7.56 -20.32 -12.11
C LEU A 77 -6.66 -20.49 -10.87
N LEU A 78 -7.23 -20.87 -9.73
CA LEU A 78 -6.48 -21.15 -8.51
C LEU A 78 -5.54 -22.36 -8.67
N ASP A 79 -5.96 -23.41 -9.36
CA ASP A 79 -5.12 -24.57 -9.65
C ASP A 79 -3.93 -24.17 -10.52
N ARG A 80 -4.15 -23.41 -11.60
CA ARG A 80 -3.06 -22.89 -12.44
C ARG A 80 -2.12 -21.97 -11.67
N LEU A 81 -2.65 -21.06 -10.84
CA LEU A 81 -1.83 -20.18 -10.00
C LEU A 81 -0.97 -20.97 -9.02
N SER A 82 -1.48 -22.10 -8.51
CA SER A 82 -0.72 -23.00 -7.65
C SER A 82 0.44 -23.68 -8.39
N GLU A 83 0.24 -24.06 -9.66
CA GLU A 83 1.28 -24.66 -10.52
C GLU A 83 2.40 -23.67 -10.86
N TYR A 84 2.06 -22.43 -11.24
CA TYR A 84 3.04 -21.39 -11.58
C TYR A 84 3.70 -20.74 -10.35
N GLY A 85 3.02 -20.78 -9.20
CA GLY A 85 3.43 -20.06 -8.01
C GLY A 85 4.49 -20.76 -7.17
N GLY A 86 4.69 -22.07 -7.31
CA GLY A 86 5.60 -22.85 -6.44
C GLY A 86 5.27 -22.75 -4.94
N GLY A 87 4.18 -22.06 -4.60
CA GLY A 87 3.67 -21.86 -3.26
C GLY A 87 2.78 -23.04 -2.94
N HIS A 88 3.22 -23.83 -1.98
CA HIS A 88 2.47 -24.91 -1.34
C HIS A 88 1.14 -24.35 -0.79
N MET A 89 0.13 -24.20 -1.65
CA MET A 89 -1.23 -23.90 -1.25
C MET A 89 -1.75 -25.19 -0.62
N ARG A 90 -1.42 -25.35 0.66
CA ARG A 90 -1.80 -26.48 1.48
C ARG A 90 -3.32 -26.53 1.44
N ARG A 91 -3.88 -27.37 0.56
CA ARG A 91 -5.33 -27.62 0.52
C ARG A 91 -5.74 -27.82 1.97
N ALA A 92 -6.57 -26.91 2.49
CA ALA A 92 -7.34 -27.25 3.67
C ALA A 92 -7.99 -28.59 3.34
N GLY A 93 -7.72 -29.59 4.18
CA GLY A 93 -8.16 -30.97 3.95
C GLY A 93 -9.67 -31.04 3.70
N PRO A 94 -10.16 -32.19 3.20
CA PRO A 94 -11.56 -32.35 2.81
C PRO A 94 -12.47 -31.83 3.93
N VAL A 95 -13.23 -30.78 3.61
CA VAL A 95 -14.35 -30.32 4.43
C VAL A 95 -15.46 -31.33 4.16
N LEU A 96 -15.49 -32.39 4.98
CA LEU A 96 -16.63 -33.28 5.09
C LEU A 96 -17.82 -32.52 5.69
#